data_AF-A0A0C9UZG5-F1
#
_entry.id   AF-A0A0C9UZG5-F1
#
_cell.length_a   1.000
_cell.length_b   1.000
_cell.length_c   1.000
_cell.angle_alpha   90.00
_cell.angle_beta   90.00
_cell.angle_gamma   90.00
#
_symmetry.space_group_name_H-M   'P 1'
#
loop_
_entity.id
_entity.type
_entity.pdbx_description
1 polymer ?
#
loop_
_entity_poly.entity_id
_entity_poly.type
_entity_poly.pdbx_seq_one_letter_code
_entity_poly.pdbx_strand_id
1 'polypeptide(L)'
;MDTTSAEAAAEKATNIRIKVGFPLSPNTSDATAIAQYYSRLSIDKADFFGNIQRAAAFEEYLEWQKLGKQRDKETWEMVPSEVNAYFNPPSNEIVFPAGILQDPYFSKDWPGYLNYGAFGAVAAHELTHAFDSAGRLYDQHGMLREWWTNATSEAFEERRLCLSEQYSNYTVDDGQGGRVHVNGNLFVIYFIYHIYHLTSV
;
A
#
# COMPACT_ATOMS: atom_id res chain seq x y z
N MET A 1 17.09 -19.13 2.17
CA MET A 1 16.08 -19.42 1.14
C MET A 1 16.66 -20.46 0.21
N ASP A 2 15.92 -21.53 -0.08
CA ASP A 2 16.29 -22.54 -1.07
C ASP A 2 16.10 -22.04 -2.51
N THR A 3 16.69 -22.72 -3.49
CA THR A 3 16.66 -22.32 -4.90
C THR A 3 15.24 -22.23 -5.48
N THR A 4 14.36 -23.19 -5.16
CA THR A 4 12.98 -23.20 -5.68
C THR A 4 12.20 -21.98 -5.17
N SER A 5 12.27 -21.70 -3.87
CA SER A 5 11.62 -20.51 -3.30
C SER A 5 12.25 -19.22 -3.82
N ALA A 6 13.56 -19.20 -4.09
CA ALA A 6 14.26 -18.05 -4.66
C ALA A 6 13.82 -17.72 -6.09
N GLU A 7 13.70 -18.73 -6.94
CA GLU A 7 13.22 -18.59 -8.31
C GLU A 7 11.77 -18.09 -8.34
N ALA A 8 10.90 -18.66 -7.50
CA ALA A 8 9.52 -18.22 -7.39
C ALA A 8 9.41 -16.77 -6.85
N ALA A 9 10.27 -16.37 -5.92
CA ALA A 9 10.30 -15.00 -5.40
C ALA A 9 10.77 -14.00 -6.47
N ALA A 10 11.75 -14.37 -7.29
CA ALA A 10 12.22 -13.57 -8.42
C ALA A 10 11.13 -13.41 -9.49
N GLU A 11 10.37 -14.48 -9.78
CA GLU A 11 9.22 -14.43 -10.68
C GLU A 11 8.14 -13.49 -10.15
N LYS A 12 7.80 -13.59 -8.86
CA LYS A 12 6.86 -12.67 -8.20
C LYS A 12 7.30 -11.22 -8.34
N ALA A 13 8.57 -10.92 -8.02
CA ALA A 13 9.13 -9.57 -8.12
C ALA A 13 9.05 -9.02 -9.54
N THR A 14 9.34 -9.85 -10.54
CA THR A 14 9.30 -9.46 -11.96
C THR A 14 7.87 -9.20 -12.45
N ASN A 15 6.89 -9.90 -11.88
CA ASN A 15 5.47 -9.75 -12.23
C ASN A 15 4.77 -8.60 -11.49
N ILE A 16 5.48 -7.85 -10.62
CA ILE A 16 4.88 -6.71 -9.92
C ILE A 16 4.52 -5.62 -10.94
N ARG A 17 3.26 -5.19 -10.90
CA ARG A 17 2.78 -4.05 -11.69
C ARG A 17 3.07 -2.76 -10.95
N ILE A 18 3.67 -1.78 -11.64
CA ILE A 18 3.97 -0.47 -11.05
C ILE A 18 3.00 0.56 -11.63
N LYS A 19 2.31 1.30 -10.76
CA LYS A 19 1.42 2.41 -11.13
C LYS A 19 1.96 3.71 -10.52
N VAL A 20 1.94 4.79 -11.30
CA VAL A 20 2.58 6.07 -10.92
C VAL A 20 1.67 7.23 -11.26
N GLY A 21 1.50 8.17 -10.32
CA GLY A 21 0.76 9.42 -10.52
C GLY A 21 -0.74 9.31 -10.25
N PHE A 22 -1.51 8.76 -11.20
CA PHE A 22 -2.98 8.82 -11.17
C PHE A 22 -3.69 7.61 -11.83
N PRO A 23 -4.95 7.32 -11.47
CA PRO A 23 -5.70 6.20 -12.02
C PRO A 23 -6.14 6.39 -13.47
N LEU A 24 -6.15 5.28 -14.20
CA LEU A 24 -6.71 5.20 -15.55
C LEU A 24 -8.15 4.67 -15.55
N SER A 25 -8.63 4.14 -14.41
CA SER A 25 -10.02 3.74 -14.20
C SER A 25 -10.56 4.24 -12.85
N PRO A 26 -11.52 5.19 -12.84
CA PRO A 26 -11.98 5.94 -14.00
C PRO A 26 -10.85 6.78 -14.62
N ASN A 27 -10.94 7.09 -15.91
CA ASN A 27 -9.93 7.92 -16.57
C ASN A 27 -9.96 9.35 -16.00
N THR A 28 -9.02 9.68 -15.12
CA THR A 28 -8.98 11.00 -14.46
C THR A 28 -8.50 12.13 -15.35
N SER A 29 -8.00 11.82 -16.55
CA SER A 29 -7.62 12.82 -17.56
C SER A 29 -8.79 13.23 -18.48
N ASP A 30 -9.93 12.52 -18.43
CA ASP A 30 -11.11 12.80 -19.22
C ASP A 30 -12.27 13.30 -18.35
N ALA A 31 -12.64 14.56 -18.54
CA ALA A 31 -13.74 15.20 -17.83
C ALA A 31 -15.08 14.47 -18.03
N THR A 32 -15.30 13.87 -19.20
CA THR A 32 -16.52 13.10 -19.50
C THR A 32 -16.54 11.81 -18.69
N ALA A 33 -15.41 11.10 -18.61
CA ALA A 33 -15.29 9.88 -17.80
C ALA A 33 -15.54 10.16 -16.31
N ILE A 34 -14.98 11.26 -15.79
CA ILE A 34 -15.24 11.70 -14.41
C ILE A 34 -16.71 12.06 -14.18
N ALA A 35 -17.32 12.84 -15.08
CA ALA A 35 -18.73 13.20 -14.97
C ALA A 35 -19.65 11.96 -14.99
N GLN A 36 -19.32 10.96 -15.81
CA GLN A 36 -20.05 9.68 -15.87
C GLN A 36 -19.87 8.87 -14.59
N TYR A 37 -18.65 8.78 -14.06
CA TYR A 37 -18.36 8.07 -12.82
C TYR A 37 -19.19 8.60 -11.66
N TYR A 38 -19.26 9.93 -11.48
CA TYR A 38 -20.02 10.58 -10.42
C TYR A 38 -21.49 10.88 -10.77
N SER A 39 -22.01 10.37 -11.89
CA SER A 39 -23.36 10.71 -12.39
C SER A 39 -24.51 10.36 -11.43
N ARG A 40 -24.29 9.43 -10.48
CA ARG A 40 -25.26 9.03 -9.46
C ARG A 40 -25.12 9.77 -8.12
N LEU A 41 -24.06 10.57 -7.95
CA LEU A 41 -23.83 11.32 -6.74
C LEU A 41 -24.42 12.73 -6.86
N SER A 42 -25.43 13.02 -6.05
CA SER A 42 -26.03 14.36 -5.95
C SER A 42 -25.51 15.08 -4.71
N ILE A 43 -25.06 16.32 -4.89
CA ILE A 43 -24.53 17.17 -3.83
C ILE A 43 -25.40 18.43 -3.70
N ASP A 44 -25.79 18.76 -2.47
CA ASP A 44 -26.53 19.98 -2.13
C ASP A 44 -25.66 20.89 -1.26
N LYS A 45 -25.48 22.15 -1.69
CA LYS A 45 -24.65 23.13 -0.98
C LYS A 45 -25.21 23.50 0.40
N ALA A 46 -26.50 23.31 0.65
CA ALA A 46 -27.15 23.64 1.91
C ALA A 46 -27.24 22.45 2.89
N ASP A 47 -26.95 21.23 2.45
CA ASP A 47 -27.15 20.00 3.22
C ASP A 47 -25.86 19.18 3.34
N PHE A 48 -24.98 19.61 4.24
CA PHE A 48 -23.72 18.92 4.51
C PHE A 48 -23.94 17.48 4.98
N PHE A 49 -24.84 17.26 5.94
CA PHE A 49 -25.08 15.92 6.49
C PHE A 49 -25.68 14.97 5.45
N GLY A 50 -26.61 15.43 4.63
CA GLY A 50 -27.13 14.65 3.51
C GLY A 50 -26.09 14.39 2.42
N ASN A 51 -25.12 15.28 2.21
CA ASN A 51 -23.99 14.98 1.31
C ASN A 51 -23.15 13.82 1.82
N ILE A 52 -22.84 13.77 3.12
CA ILE A 52 -22.09 12.66 3.71
C ILE A 52 -22.84 11.34 3.52
N GLN A 53 -24.15 11.32 3.81
CA GLN A 53 -24.97 10.12 3.60
C GLN A 53 -25.03 9.69 2.12
N ARG A 54 -25.19 10.64 1.19
CA ARG A 54 -25.22 10.36 -0.25
C ARG A 54 -23.87 9.85 -0.77
N ALA A 55 -22.76 10.39 -0.28
CA ALA A 55 -21.42 9.92 -0.61
C ALA A 55 -21.20 8.48 -0.11
N ALA A 56 -21.53 8.19 1.16
CA ALA A 56 -21.40 6.84 1.71
C ALA A 56 -22.26 5.82 0.95
N ALA A 57 -23.50 6.17 0.60
CA ALA A 57 -24.36 5.30 -0.19
C ALA A 57 -23.83 5.08 -1.63
N PHE A 58 -23.17 6.09 -2.20
CA PHE A 58 -22.54 6.00 -3.52
C PHE A 58 -21.30 5.08 -3.51
N GLU A 59 -20.45 5.18 -2.48
CA GLU A 59 -19.30 4.29 -2.28
C GLU A 59 -19.75 2.83 -2.16
N GLU A 60 -20.75 2.56 -1.33
CA GLU A 60 -21.32 1.22 -1.18
C GLU A 60 -21.87 0.71 -2.53
N TYR A 61 -22.59 1.55 -3.28
CA TYR A 61 -23.07 1.20 -4.62
C TYR A 61 -21.92 0.79 -5.55
N LEU A 62 -20.79 1.51 -5.54
CA LEU A 62 -19.63 1.17 -6.35
C LEU A 62 -19.02 -0.19 -5.97
N GLU A 63 -18.97 -0.52 -4.69
CA GLU A 63 -18.54 -1.86 -4.24
C GLU A 63 -19.48 -2.96 -4.73
N TRP A 64 -20.80 -2.76 -4.62
CA TRP A 64 -21.78 -3.71 -5.17
C TRP A 64 -21.66 -3.87 -6.69
N GLN A 65 -21.27 -2.81 -7.41
CA GLN A 65 -21.04 -2.90 -8.85
C GLN A 65 -19.84 -3.77 -9.23
N LYS A 66 -18.92 -4.08 -8.31
CA LYS A 66 -17.79 -4.99 -8.55
C LYS A 66 -18.16 -6.46 -8.40
N LEU A 67 -19.25 -6.77 -7.69
CA LEU A 67 -19.66 -8.15 -7.40
C LEU A 67 -19.91 -8.94 -8.70
N GLY A 68 -19.32 -10.13 -8.79
CA GLY A 68 -19.45 -11.01 -9.96
C GLY A 68 -18.66 -10.58 -11.19
N LYS A 69 -17.89 -9.48 -11.12
CA LYS A 69 -17.00 -9.02 -12.19
C LYS A 69 -15.56 -9.42 -11.91
N GLN A 70 -14.76 -9.49 -12.97
CA GLN A 70 -13.31 -9.57 -12.82
C GLN A 70 -12.78 -8.27 -12.23
N ARG A 71 -11.72 -8.36 -11.43
CA ARG A 71 -11.04 -7.21 -10.86
C ARG A 71 -10.53 -6.31 -11.98
N ASP A 72 -10.87 -5.03 -11.91
CA ASP A 72 -10.27 -4.01 -12.75
C ASP A 72 -8.84 -3.75 -12.27
N LYS A 73 -7.90 -3.92 -13.19
CA LYS A 73 -6.47 -3.77 -12.95
C LYS A 73 -6.02 -2.31 -12.98
N GLU A 74 -6.86 -1.39 -13.43
CA GLU A 74 -6.56 0.04 -13.55
C GLU A 74 -7.15 0.88 -12.42
N THR A 75 -7.96 0.30 -11.54
CA THR A 75 -8.46 0.96 -10.32
C THR A 75 -7.38 1.10 -9.26
N TRP A 76 -7.52 2.10 -8.41
CA TRP A 76 -6.60 2.43 -7.32
C TRP A 76 -7.32 2.41 -5.98
N GLU A 77 -6.57 2.21 -4.90
CA GLU A 77 -7.09 2.27 -3.51
C GLU A 77 -6.89 3.65 -2.86
N MET A 78 -5.95 4.43 -3.40
CA MET A 78 -5.64 5.79 -2.94
C MET A 78 -5.94 6.80 -4.04
N VAL A 79 -6.30 8.02 -3.65
CA VAL A 79 -6.46 9.13 -4.60
C VAL A 79 -5.10 9.75 -4.96
N PRO A 80 -4.95 10.38 -6.14
CA PRO A 80 -3.67 10.95 -6.58
C PRO A 80 -3.05 11.97 -5.63
N SER A 81 -3.86 12.65 -4.81
CA SER A 81 -3.41 13.70 -3.90
C SER A 81 -2.84 13.18 -2.57
N GLU A 82 -2.93 11.87 -2.30
CA GLU A 82 -2.38 11.30 -1.07
C GLU A 82 -0.86 11.32 -1.09
N VAL A 83 -0.26 11.74 0.04
CA VAL A 83 1.19 11.67 0.27
C VAL A 83 1.49 10.32 0.92
N ASN A 84 1.37 9.26 0.13
CA ASN A 84 1.49 7.88 0.59
C ASN A 84 1.90 6.97 -0.58
N ALA A 85 2.15 5.70 -0.32
CA ALA A 85 2.34 4.64 -1.32
C ALA A 85 1.75 3.32 -0.77
N TYR A 86 1.51 2.35 -1.65
CA TYR A 86 1.05 1.03 -1.19
C TYR A 86 1.46 -0.12 -2.11
N PHE A 87 1.52 -1.31 -1.52
CA PHE A 87 1.49 -2.59 -2.21
C PHE A 87 0.16 -3.32 -1.98
N ASN A 88 -0.46 -3.83 -3.04
CA ASN A 88 -1.66 -4.67 -2.95
C ASN A 88 -1.32 -6.13 -3.31
N PRO A 89 -1.33 -7.07 -2.34
CA PRO A 89 -0.98 -8.46 -2.59
C PRO A 89 -1.89 -9.17 -3.60
N PRO A 90 -3.24 -9.06 -3.53
CA PRO A 90 -4.10 -9.74 -4.50
C PRO A 90 -3.96 -9.25 -5.96
N SER A 91 -3.37 -8.07 -6.20
CA SER A 91 -3.07 -7.57 -7.56
C SER A 91 -1.59 -7.73 -7.94
N ASN A 92 -0.73 -8.08 -6.98
CA ASN A 92 0.72 -7.98 -7.09
C ASN A 92 1.16 -6.64 -7.72
N GLU A 93 0.74 -5.53 -7.11
CA GLU A 93 1.01 -4.18 -7.64
C GLU A 93 1.53 -3.22 -6.57
N ILE A 94 2.41 -2.31 -6.99
CA ILE A 94 2.88 -1.16 -6.21
C ILE A 94 2.35 0.11 -6.85
N VAL A 95 1.88 1.04 -6.02
CA VAL A 95 1.25 2.27 -6.47
C VAL A 95 1.86 3.47 -5.77
N PHE A 96 2.29 4.46 -6.58
CA PHE A 96 2.84 5.73 -6.12
C PHE A 96 1.95 6.89 -6.61
N PRO A 97 0.98 7.35 -5.80
CA PRO A 97 0.21 8.58 -6.05
C PRO A 97 1.09 9.80 -6.36
N ALA A 98 0.57 10.72 -7.17
CA ALA A 98 1.28 11.95 -7.50
C ALA A 98 1.67 12.76 -6.24
N GLY A 99 0.87 12.69 -5.18
CA GLY A 99 1.10 13.37 -3.91
C GLY A 99 2.39 12.98 -3.20
N ILE A 100 2.92 11.76 -3.37
CA ILE A 100 4.24 11.41 -2.79
C ILE A 100 5.42 11.80 -3.69
N LEU A 101 5.19 12.16 -4.95
CA LEU A 101 6.23 12.47 -5.94
C LEU A 101 6.66 13.94 -5.91
N GLN A 102 6.91 14.45 -4.71
CA GLN A 102 7.33 15.83 -4.44
C GLN A 102 8.31 15.87 -3.26
N ASP A 103 8.88 17.04 -3.00
CA ASP A 103 9.70 17.28 -1.81
C ASP A 103 8.91 16.94 -0.52
N PRO A 104 9.50 16.26 0.49
CA PRO A 104 10.91 15.89 0.61
C PRO A 104 11.26 14.49 0.05
N TYR A 105 10.37 13.84 -0.70
CA TYR A 105 10.55 12.46 -1.14
C TYR A 105 11.24 12.37 -2.51
N PHE A 106 10.86 13.21 -3.46
CA PHE A 106 11.35 13.14 -4.83
C PHE A 106 11.46 14.52 -5.48
N SER A 107 12.57 14.75 -6.17
CA SER A 107 12.69 15.81 -7.15
C SER A 107 13.58 15.37 -8.30
N LYS A 108 13.14 15.65 -9.53
CA LYS A 108 13.92 15.36 -10.74
C LYS A 108 15.25 16.11 -10.79
N ASP A 109 15.36 17.22 -10.06
CA ASP A 109 16.53 18.10 -10.06
C ASP A 109 17.52 17.75 -8.94
N TRP A 110 17.19 16.78 -8.07
CA TRP A 110 18.09 16.32 -7.02
C TRP A 110 19.17 15.36 -7.54
N PRO A 111 20.36 15.37 -6.91
CA PRO A 111 21.34 14.32 -7.12
C PRO A 111 20.74 12.93 -6.85
N GLY A 112 21.14 11.94 -7.66
CA GLY A 112 20.56 10.59 -7.58
C GLY A 112 20.58 10.00 -6.17
N TYR A 113 21.64 10.21 -5.39
CA TYR A 113 21.74 9.69 -4.02
C TYR A 113 20.64 10.20 -3.08
N LEU A 114 20.13 11.43 -3.27
CA LEU A 114 19.00 11.94 -2.49
C LEU A 114 17.71 11.23 -2.92
N ASN A 115 17.48 11.09 -4.22
CA ASN A 115 16.31 10.36 -4.74
C ASN A 115 16.33 8.89 -4.31
N TYR A 116 17.49 8.23 -4.31
CA TYR A 116 17.63 6.84 -3.83
C TYR A 116 17.42 6.72 -2.32
N GLY A 117 17.93 7.68 -1.54
CA GLY A 117 17.77 7.66 -0.08
C GLY A 117 16.35 7.99 0.39
N ALA A 118 15.65 8.86 -0.33
CA ALA A 118 14.27 9.26 -0.02
C ALA A 118 13.27 8.36 -0.76
N PHE A 119 12.91 8.69 -2.01
CA PHE A 119 11.95 7.91 -2.79
C PHE A 119 12.39 6.45 -3.03
N GLY A 120 13.68 6.18 -3.20
CA GLY A 120 14.18 4.82 -3.38
C GLY A 120 13.94 3.94 -2.14
N ALA A 121 14.01 4.51 -0.93
CA ALA A 121 13.65 3.79 0.29
C ALA A 121 12.14 3.51 0.35
N VAL A 122 11.29 4.46 -0.06
CA VAL A 122 9.84 4.27 -0.20
C VAL A 122 9.53 3.17 -1.23
N ALA A 123 10.15 3.20 -2.39
CA ALA A 123 9.93 2.19 -3.43
C ALA A 123 10.41 0.79 -2.99
N ALA A 124 11.55 0.70 -2.31
CA ALA A 124 12.07 -0.55 -1.76
C ALA A 124 11.16 -1.11 -0.67
N HIS A 125 10.57 -0.23 0.14
CA HIS A 125 9.63 -0.58 1.18
C HIS A 125 8.34 -1.20 0.63
N GLU A 126 7.73 -0.57 -0.37
CA GLU A 126 6.56 -1.15 -1.04
C GLU A 126 6.90 -2.46 -1.77
N LEU A 127 8.12 -2.60 -2.30
CA LEU A 127 8.58 -3.87 -2.85
C LEU A 127 8.71 -4.95 -1.75
N THR A 128 9.20 -4.61 -0.56
CA THR A 128 9.31 -5.58 0.54
C THR A 128 7.96 -6.07 1.05
N HIS A 129 6.88 -5.30 0.88
CA HIS A 129 5.53 -5.76 1.19
C HIS A 129 5.09 -6.96 0.33
N ALA A 130 5.68 -7.18 -0.85
CA ALA A 130 5.44 -8.40 -1.61
C ALA A 130 5.95 -9.67 -0.89
N PHE A 131 6.84 -9.53 0.08
CA PHE A 131 7.53 -10.65 0.73
C PHE A 131 7.48 -10.60 2.27
N ASP A 132 6.75 -9.65 2.84
CA ASP A 132 6.55 -9.59 4.28
C ASP A 132 5.66 -10.74 4.80
N SER A 133 5.32 -10.70 6.08
CA SER A 133 4.54 -11.75 6.74
C SER A 133 3.18 -12.03 6.08
N ALA A 134 2.53 -11.02 5.50
CA ALA A 134 1.24 -11.15 4.81
C ALA A 134 1.42 -11.34 3.30
N GLY A 135 2.25 -10.52 2.67
CA GLY A 135 2.50 -10.54 1.24
C GLY A 135 3.10 -11.86 0.75
N ARG A 136 3.96 -12.51 1.55
CA ARG A 136 4.53 -13.82 1.20
C ARG A 136 3.49 -14.91 0.99
N LEU A 137 2.26 -14.75 1.50
CA LEU A 137 1.20 -15.76 1.35
C LEU A 137 0.55 -15.71 -0.03
N TYR A 138 0.84 -14.68 -0.82
CA TYR A 138 0.33 -14.50 -2.17
C TYR A 138 1.41 -14.84 -3.20
N ASP A 139 1.07 -15.61 -4.21
CA ASP A 139 1.99 -15.96 -5.29
C ASP A 139 2.17 -14.80 -6.31
N GLN A 140 2.87 -15.08 -7.42
CA GLN A 140 3.12 -14.11 -8.49
C GLN A 140 1.85 -13.63 -9.23
N HIS A 141 0.72 -14.31 -9.05
CA HIS A 141 -0.57 -13.98 -9.63
C HIS A 141 -1.53 -13.32 -8.62
N GLY A 142 -1.08 -13.09 -7.38
CA GLY A 142 -1.92 -12.57 -6.31
C GLY A 142 -2.88 -13.60 -5.71
N MET A 143 -2.61 -14.90 -5.87
CA MET A 143 -3.41 -15.96 -5.27
C MET A 143 -2.85 -16.36 -3.91
N LEU A 144 -3.72 -16.45 -2.89
CA LEU A 144 -3.36 -16.92 -1.56
C LEU A 144 -3.08 -18.44 -1.61
N ARG A 145 -1.81 -18.84 -1.52
CA ARG A 145 -1.36 -20.24 -1.51
C ARG A 145 0.02 -20.38 -0.88
N GLU A 146 0.38 -21.58 -0.45
CA GLU A 146 1.77 -21.88 -0.08
C GLU A 146 2.60 -22.12 -1.36
N TRP A 147 3.61 -21.29 -1.60
CA TRP A 147 4.50 -21.36 -2.78
C TRP A 147 5.99 -21.35 -2.41
N TRP A 148 6.30 -21.27 -1.11
CA TRP A 148 7.64 -21.54 -0.58
C TRP A 148 7.74 -22.98 -0.07
N THR A 149 8.95 -23.51 -0.04
CA THR A 149 9.20 -24.77 0.66
C THR A 149 9.08 -24.56 2.18
N ASN A 150 8.77 -25.63 2.91
CA ASN A 150 8.73 -25.58 4.39
C ASN A 150 10.04 -25.05 4.99
N ALA A 151 11.18 -25.44 4.43
CA ALA A 151 12.49 -25.00 4.91
C ALA A 151 12.68 -23.47 4.77
N THR A 152 12.20 -22.88 3.67
CA THR A 152 12.25 -21.41 3.51
C THR A 152 11.24 -20.72 4.42
N SER A 153 10.03 -21.27 4.57
CA SER A 153 9.01 -20.72 5.46
C SER A 153 9.45 -20.72 6.94
N GLU A 154 10.06 -21.81 7.42
CA GLU A 154 10.63 -21.90 8.77
C GLU A 154 11.76 -20.89 8.97
N ALA A 155 12.69 -20.80 8.00
CA ALA A 155 13.80 -19.85 8.05
C ALA A 155 13.34 -18.38 7.98
N PHE A 156 12.25 -18.09 7.26
CA PHE A 156 11.62 -16.77 7.26
C PHE A 156 11.06 -16.42 8.64
N GLU A 157 10.34 -17.36 9.25
CA GLU A 157 9.71 -17.17 10.55
C GLU A 157 10.75 -16.90 11.66
N GLU A 158 11.87 -17.62 11.65
CA GLU A 158 13.00 -17.36 12.56
C GLU A 158 13.50 -15.91 12.45
N ARG A 159 13.68 -15.40 11.23
CA ARG A 159 14.14 -14.03 10.97
C ARG A 159 13.08 -12.99 11.35
N ARG A 160 11.81 -13.30 11.09
CA ARG A 160 10.67 -12.47 11.47
C ARG A 160 10.62 -12.28 12.99
N LEU A 161 10.84 -13.35 13.76
CA LEU A 161 10.87 -13.31 15.22
C LEU A 161 12.01 -12.42 15.74
N CYS A 162 13.20 -12.50 15.15
CA CYS A 162 14.32 -11.62 15.51
C CYS A 162 13.95 -10.12 15.40
N LEU A 163 13.27 -9.72 14.31
CA LEU A 163 12.78 -8.35 14.16
C LEU A 163 11.70 -8.02 15.18
N SER A 164 10.75 -8.93 15.42
CA SER A 164 9.71 -8.73 16.44
C SER A 164 10.31 -8.49 17.83
N GLU A 165 11.31 -9.28 18.22
CA GLU A 165 12.03 -9.12 19.48
C GLU A 165 12.79 -7.80 19.54
N GLN A 166 13.50 -7.43 18.47
CA GLN A 166 14.19 -6.15 18.38
C GLN A 166 13.24 -4.97 18.64
N TYR A 167 12.11 -4.93 17.91
CA TYR A 167 11.16 -3.82 18.02
C TYR A 167 10.40 -3.83 19.35
N SER A 168 10.16 -5.01 19.95
CA SER A 168 9.53 -5.11 21.27
C SER A 168 10.37 -4.51 22.39
N ASN A 169 11.68 -4.38 22.20
CA ASN A 169 12.58 -3.73 23.17
C ASN A 169 12.51 -2.20 23.12
N TYR A 170 11.90 -1.60 22.09
CA TYR A 170 11.72 -0.16 22.04
C TYR A 170 10.56 0.29 22.93
N THR A 171 10.69 1.50 23.46
CA THR A 171 9.65 2.16 24.23
C THR A 171 9.33 3.51 23.62
N VAL A 172 8.07 3.91 23.72
CA VAL A 172 7.57 5.24 23.36
C VAL A 172 6.93 5.88 24.58
N ASP A 173 6.94 7.20 24.63
CA ASP A 173 6.26 7.98 25.67
C ASP A 173 4.73 7.76 25.54
N ASP A 174 4.05 7.57 26.66
CA ASP A 174 2.58 7.39 26.68
C ASP A 174 1.80 8.71 26.73
N GLY A 175 2.50 9.86 26.70
CA GLY A 175 1.94 11.20 26.82
C GLY A 175 1.52 11.57 28.24
N GLN A 176 1.71 10.67 29.21
CA GLN A 176 1.36 10.82 30.63
C GLN A 176 2.59 10.75 31.54
N GLY A 177 3.79 10.77 30.96
CA GLY A 177 5.07 10.67 31.68
C GLY A 177 5.53 9.24 31.96
N GLY A 178 4.83 8.24 31.41
CA GLY A 178 5.23 6.85 31.41
C GLY A 178 5.88 6.41 30.10
N ARG A 179 6.21 5.13 30.01
CA ARG A 179 6.74 4.49 28.80
C ARG A 179 5.99 3.21 28.51
N VAL A 180 5.59 3.03 27.26
CA VAL A 180 4.97 1.80 26.78
C VAL A 180 5.87 1.12 25.76
N HIS A 181 5.94 -0.21 25.82
CA HIS A 181 6.69 -0.99 24.85
C HIS A 181 5.96 -1.02 23.51
N VAL A 182 6.72 -0.89 22.43
CA VAL A 182 6.21 -1.13 21.08
C VAL A 182 5.83 -2.61 20.96
N ASN A 183 4.67 -2.91 20.40
CA ASN A 183 4.31 -4.30 20.11
C ASN A 183 5.00 -4.78 18.84
N GLY A 184 6.13 -5.47 18.99
CA GLY A 184 6.94 -5.96 17.87
C GLY A 184 6.23 -6.95 16.93
N ASN A 185 5.20 -7.65 17.41
CA ASN A 185 4.39 -8.52 16.57
C ASN A 185 3.43 -7.73 15.66
N LEU A 186 2.95 -6.57 16.13
CA LEU A 186 2.06 -5.70 15.35
C LEU A 186 2.85 -4.87 14.33
N PHE A 187 3.83 -4.09 14.78
CA PHE A 187 5.19 -4.42 14.38
C PHE A 187 5.49 -4.76 12.92
N VAL A 188 5.97 -6.01 12.80
CA VAL A 188 6.40 -6.71 11.60
C VAL A 188 5.25 -6.93 10.59
N ILE A 189 4.01 -6.57 10.93
CA ILE A 189 2.84 -6.61 10.03
C ILE A 189 2.46 -5.20 9.53
N TYR A 190 2.62 -4.15 10.35
CA TYR A 190 1.93 -2.87 10.16
C TYR A 190 2.81 -1.62 10.07
N PHE A 191 4.14 -1.73 9.96
CA PHE A 191 5.01 -0.56 10.15
C PHE A 191 4.92 0.59 9.12
N ILE A 192 3.90 0.62 8.27
CA ILE A 192 3.92 1.39 7.04
C ILE A 192 2.70 2.32 6.91
N TYR A 193 1.69 2.19 7.77
CA TYR A 193 0.62 3.20 7.83
C TYR A 193 0.99 4.45 8.65
N HIS A 194 2.02 4.40 9.51
CA HIS A 194 2.30 5.48 10.48
C HIS A 194 3.54 6.33 10.18
N ILE A 195 4.46 5.90 9.29
CA ILE A 195 5.60 6.74 8.90
C ILE A 195 5.15 7.93 8.04
N TYR A 196 4.17 7.74 7.16
CA TYR A 196 3.69 8.79 6.26
C TYR A 196 2.90 9.90 6.97
N HIS A 197 2.34 9.64 8.15
CA HIS A 197 1.60 10.66 8.91
C HIS A 197 2.45 11.51 9.87
N LEU A 198 3.70 11.11 10.14
CA LEU A 198 4.57 11.85 11.08
C LEU A 198 5.34 13.01 10.46
N THR A 199 5.28 13.20 9.14
CA THR A 199 5.95 14.31 8.43
C THR A 199 4.99 15.36 7.87
N SER A 200 3.68 15.20 8.08
CA SER A 200 2.68 16.21 7.73
C SER A 200 2.22 16.96 8.98
N VAL A 201 3.08 17.84 9.50
CA VAL A 201 2.73 18.90 10.45
C VAL A 201 3.36 20.20 9.98
#